data_AF-I4B7M1-F1
#
_entry.id   AF-I4B7M1-F1
#
_cell.length_a   1.000
_cell.length_b   1.000
_cell.length_c   1.000
_cell.angle_alpha   90.00
_cell.angle_beta   90.00
_cell.angle_gamma   90.00
#
_symmetry.space_group_name_H-M   'P 1'
#
loop_
_entity.id
_entity.type
_entity.pdbx_description
1 polymer ?
#
loop_
_entity_poly.entity_id
_entity_poly.type
_entity_poly.pdbx_seq_one_letter_code
_entity_poly.pdbx_strand_id
1 'polypeptide(L)'
;MAENSWQASSQTPLALMKRILALLAALCLTATLIAAGTKKYRGAWFEVHYPAGFKIQNSIQSSGMPHEFDSAFFVSPDGLVKFYIFSPQWAGETPDIAVKPELETEKTEKTETTGGFKKRWYTISPRKQGFTRSYVETTNEDGTIRWVIGIEYADKKAYEKYQSSYLAFKKSLKQFAD
;
A
#
# COMPACT_ATOMS: atom_id res chain seq x y z
N MET A 1 -84.42 7.86 -28.10
CA MET A 1 -83.68 9.13 -27.96
C MET A 1 -83.41 9.34 -26.48
N ALA A 2 -82.13 9.51 -26.13
CA ALA A 2 -81.51 9.92 -24.84
C ALA A 2 -81.82 9.03 -23.60
N GLU A 3 -80.95 8.12 -23.16
CA GLU A 3 -79.61 8.24 -22.52
C GLU A 3 -79.60 8.60 -21.02
N ASN A 4 -78.93 7.69 -20.29
CA ASN A 4 -78.57 7.67 -18.88
C ASN A 4 -77.93 8.97 -18.37
N SER A 5 -78.17 9.29 -17.10
CA SER A 5 -77.15 9.91 -16.24
C SER A 5 -77.42 9.64 -14.77
N TRP A 6 -76.56 8.82 -14.17
CA TRP A 6 -76.36 8.72 -12.74
C TRP A 6 -75.26 9.70 -12.28
N GLN A 7 -75.33 10.02 -10.99
CA GLN A 7 -74.26 10.46 -10.08
C GLN A 7 -74.17 11.94 -9.72
N ALA A 8 -74.25 12.14 -8.41
CA ALA A 8 -74.21 13.40 -7.68
C ALA A 8 -72.77 13.94 -7.54
N SER A 9 -72.63 15.22 -7.88
CA SER A 9 -72.03 16.29 -7.07
C SER A 9 -70.99 15.91 -6.00
N SER A 10 -69.72 16.21 -6.25
CA SER A 10 -69.15 17.48 -5.76
C SER A 10 -67.69 17.64 -6.21
N GLN A 11 -67.44 18.70 -7.01
CA GLN A 11 -66.11 19.18 -7.33
C GLN A 11 -66.02 20.69 -7.03
N THR A 12 -65.06 21.04 -6.14
CA THR A 12 -64.13 22.20 -6.18
C THR A 12 -64.55 23.57 -5.58
N PRO A 13 -63.62 24.54 -5.28
CA PRO A 13 -62.18 24.61 -5.63
C PRO A 13 -61.15 25.22 -4.61
N LEU A 14 -59.85 25.10 -4.99
CA LEU A 14 -58.68 26.03 -4.79
C LEU A 14 -58.27 26.44 -3.36
N ALA A 15 -57.00 26.57 -2.94
CA ALA A 15 -55.65 26.49 -3.50
C ALA A 15 -54.72 26.35 -2.27
N LEU A 16 -53.63 25.58 -2.26
CA LEU A 16 -52.24 26.08 -2.38
C LEU A 16 -51.41 25.03 -1.59
N MET A 17 -50.67 24.12 -2.19
CA MET A 17 -49.27 24.31 -2.56
C MET A 17 -48.81 23.06 -3.31
N LYS A 18 -48.34 23.22 -4.54
CA LYS A 18 -47.55 22.22 -5.27
C LYS A 18 -46.06 22.46 -4.97
N ARG A 19 -45.23 21.42 -5.21
CA ARG A 19 -43.77 21.41 -5.46
C ARG A 19 -42.94 21.22 -4.17
N ILE A 20 -42.02 20.26 -3.97
CA ILE A 20 -40.87 19.75 -4.76
C ILE A 20 -40.36 18.48 -4.01
N LEU A 21 -40.26 17.30 -4.65
CA LEU A 21 -39.07 16.72 -5.31
C LEU A 21 -38.15 15.88 -4.37
N ALA A 22 -37.70 14.75 -4.90
CA ALA A 22 -36.92 13.69 -4.28
C ALA A 22 -35.70 14.12 -3.43
N LEU A 23 -35.52 13.49 -2.28
CA LEU A 23 -34.22 13.47 -1.57
C LEU A 23 -33.46 12.21 -1.99
N LEU A 24 -32.61 12.40 -3.00
CA LEU A 24 -31.59 11.46 -3.44
C LEU A 24 -30.67 11.08 -2.27
N ALA A 25 -30.34 9.79 -2.22
CA ALA A 25 -29.15 9.30 -1.54
C ALA A 25 -27.90 9.99 -2.10
N ALA A 26 -27.29 10.84 -1.29
CA ALA A 26 -25.94 11.35 -1.52
C ALA A 26 -25.07 10.96 -0.33
N LEU A 27 -24.77 9.66 -0.21
CA LEU A 27 -23.56 9.24 0.47
C LEU A 27 -22.41 9.66 -0.43
N CYS A 28 -22.00 10.93 -0.31
CA CYS A 28 -20.84 11.46 -1.00
C CYS A 28 -19.62 10.78 -0.36
N LEU A 29 -19.26 9.61 -0.87
CA LEU A 29 -17.95 9.01 -0.64
C LEU A 29 -16.99 9.97 -1.36
N THR A 30 -16.54 11.00 -0.65
CA THR A 30 -15.49 11.88 -1.16
C THR A 30 -14.22 11.05 -1.20
N ALA A 31 -14.02 10.36 -2.33
CA ALA A 31 -12.72 9.90 -2.72
C ALA A 31 -11.89 11.16 -2.94
N THR A 32 -11.27 11.65 -1.87
CA THR A 32 -10.20 12.64 -1.97
C THR A 32 -9.16 12.05 -2.89
N LEU A 33 -9.15 12.51 -4.15
CA LEU A 33 -8.02 12.37 -5.06
C LEU A 33 -6.87 13.17 -4.41
N ILE A 34 -6.14 12.51 -3.51
CA ILE A 34 -4.86 13.02 -3.03
C ILE A 34 -4.01 13.16 -4.29
N ALA A 35 -3.62 14.40 -4.60
CA ALA A 35 -2.79 14.73 -5.75
C ALA A 35 -1.62 13.74 -5.85
N ALA A 36 -1.42 13.18 -7.04
CA ALA A 36 -0.38 12.23 -7.35
C ALA A 36 1.00 12.89 -7.23
N GLY A 37 1.57 12.84 -6.03
CA GLY A 37 2.93 13.31 -5.74
C GLY A 37 3.70 12.24 -4.97
N THR A 38 5.02 12.38 -4.93
CA THR A 38 5.89 11.61 -4.06
C THR A 38 6.35 12.45 -2.88
N LYS A 39 6.58 11.80 -1.74
CA LYS A 39 7.22 12.37 -0.55
C LYS A 39 8.53 11.65 -0.31
N LYS A 40 9.43 12.32 0.40
CA LYS A 40 10.73 11.80 0.79
C LYS A 40 10.66 11.26 2.21
N TYR A 41 11.23 10.09 2.43
CA TYR A 41 11.44 9.52 3.74
C TYR A 41 12.92 9.32 3.96
N ARG A 42 13.42 9.79 5.10
CA ARG A 42 14.79 9.60 5.54
C ARG A 42 14.76 8.61 6.71
N GLY A 43 15.41 7.46 6.55
CA GLY A 43 15.74 6.56 7.65
C GLY A 43 17.13 6.91 8.20
N ALA A 44 17.70 6.04 9.04
CA ALA A 44 19.04 6.28 9.61
C ALA A 44 20.12 6.40 8.53
N TRP A 45 20.25 5.36 7.72
CA TRP A 45 21.32 5.17 6.73
C TRP A 45 20.82 5.17 5.29
N PHE A 46 19.60 5.64 5.06
CA PHE A 46 19.01 5.66 3.72
C PHE A 46 17.95 6.73 3.53
N GLU A 47 17.60 6.95 2.27
CA GLU A 47 16.46 7.74 1.82
C GLU A 47 15.72 7.02 0.69
N VAL A 48 14.40 7.20 0.67
CA VAL A 48 13.50 6.71 -0.39
C VAL A 48 12.41 7.74 -0.68
N HIS A 49 11.87 7.69 -1.90
CA HIS A 49 10.65 8.39 -2.29
C HIS A 49 9.46 7.44 -2.30
N TYR A 50 8.35 7.85 -1.70
CA TYR A 50 7.12 7.04 -1.60
C TYR A 50 5.89 7.87 -2.02
N PRO A 51 4.76 7.24 -2.40
CA PRO A 51 3.57 8.00 -2.80
C PRO A 51 2.99 8.83 -1.64
N ALA A 52 2.65 10.10 -1.88
CA ALA A 52 2.33 11.08 -0.84
C ALA A 52 1.12 10.72 0.05
N GLY A 53 0.22 9.86 -0.44
CA GLY A 53 -0.94 9.36 0.31
C GLY A 53 -0.65 8.17 1.22
N PHE A 54 0.54 7.56 1.15
CA PHE A 54 0.85 6.41 1.98
C PHE A 54 1.17 6.85 3.41
N LYS A 55 0.77 6.03 4.38
CA LYS A 55 1.12 6.20 5.79
C LYS A 55 2.42 5.48 6.10
N ILE A 56 3.31 6.11 6.86
CA ILE A 56 4.56 5.50 7.30
C ILE A 56 4.33 4.75 8.60
N GLN A 57 4.92 3.56 8.71
CA GLN A 57 5.02 2.77 9.93
C GLN A 57 6.48 2.39 10.13
N ASN A 58 7.16 3.09 11.03
CA ASN A 58 8.53 2.77 11.41
C ASN A 58 8.57 1.43 12.15
N SER A 59 9.63 0.65 11.97
CA SER A 59 9.71 -0.71 12.48
C SER A 59 10.99 -0.96 13.28
N ILE A 60 12.13 -1.21 12.63
CA ILE A 60 13.40 -1.50 13.32
C ILE A 60 14.10 -0.17 13.60
N GLN A 61 14.31 0.14 14.89
CA GLN A 61 15.11 1.28 15.31
C GLN A 61 16.59 1.05 15.01
N SER A 62 17.29 2.10 14.59
CA SER A 62 18.72 2.00 14.28
C SER A 62 19.57 1.87 15.53
N SER A 63 20.54 0.96 15.50
CA SER A 63 21.58 0.83 16.54
C SER A 63 22.64 1.93 16.43
N GLY A 64 22.90 2.44 15.22
CA GLY A 64 23.94 3.42 14.93
C GLY A 64 23.48 4.88 14.95
N MET A 65 22.16 5.14 14.88
CA MET A 65 21.60 6.50 14.95
C MET A 65 20.40 6.54 15.92
N PRO A 66 20.55 7.16 17.11
CA PRO A 66 19.45 7.34 18.05
C PRO A 66 18.26 8.05 17.39
N HIS A 67 17.04 7.60 17.71
CA HIS A 67 15.77 8.13 17.21
C HIS A 67 15.48 7.95 15.71
N GLU A 68 16.39 7.31 14.96
CA GLU A 68 16.21 6.97 13.55
C GLU A 68 15.93 5.48 13.36
N PHE A 69 15.47 5.09 12.17
CA PHE A 69 15.03 3.72 11.87
C PHE A 69 15.77 3.12 10.68
N ASP A 70 16.13 1.84 10.82
CA ASP A 70 16.74 1.03 9.77
C ASP A 70 15.68 0.38 8.86
N SER A 71 14.43 0.24 9.33
CA SER A 71 13.30 -0.20 8.49
C SER A 71 12.01 0.59 8.69
N ALA A 72 11.21 0.60 7.62
CA ALA A 72 9.88 1.18 7.62
C ALA A 72 8.95 0.49 6.59
N PHE A 73 7.66 0.53 6.89
CA PHE A 73 6.59 0.19 5.97
C PHE A 73 5.86 1.45 5.49
N PHE A 74 5.45 1.45 4.23
CA PHE A 74 4.65 2.50 3.61
C PHE A 74 3.32 1.90 3.19
N VAL A 75 2.25 2.22 3.88
CA VAL A 75 0.93 1.59 3.74
C VAL A 75 0.05 2.42 2.82
N SER A 76 -0.53 1.79 1.80
CA SER A 76 -1.45 2.45 0.88
C SER A 76 -2.71 2.95 1.61
N PRO A 77 -3.39 4.01 1.11
CA PRO A 77 -4.62 4.53 1.73
C PRO A 77 -5.73 3.50 1.91
N ASP A 78 -5.80 2.52 1.00
CA ASP A 78 -6.78 1.43 1.02
C ASP A 78 -6.30 0.19 1.81
N GLY A 79 -5.07 0.21 2.34
CA GLY A 79 -4.48 -0.90 3.11
C GLY A 79 -4.20 -2.17 2.31
N LEU A 80 -4.36 -2.15 0.98
CA LEU A 80 -4.18 -3.32 0.13
C LEU A 80 -2.72 -3.60 -0.22
N VAL A 81 -1.82 -2.62 -0.02
CA VAL A 81 -0.40 -2.74 -0.31
C VAL A 81 0.45 -2.07 0.77
N LYS A 82 1.61 -2.67 1.06
CA LYS A 82 2.70 -2.00 1.80
C LYS A 82 4.00 -2.10 1.01
N PHE A 83 4.76 -1.00 0.94
CA PHE A 83 6.16 -1.07 0.54
C PHE A 83 7.02 -1.23 1.79
N TYR A 84 8.12 -1.94 1.67
CA TYR A 84 9.04 -2.21 2.76
C TYR A 84 10.46 -1.86 2.35
N ILE A 85 11.22 -1.32 3.30
CA ILE A 85 12.66 -1.14 3.21
C ILE A 85 13.30 -1.48 4.55
N PHE A 86 14.41 -2.21 4.50
CA PHE A 86 15.39 -2.35 5.56
C PHE A 86 16.75 -2.05 4.96
N SER A 87 17.42 -1.00 5.43
CA SER A 87 18.72 -0.57 4.93
C SER A 87 19.55 0.06 6.06
N PRO A 88 19.94 -0.73 7.07
CA PRO A 88 20.92 -0.32 8.09
C PRO A 88 22.29 0.05 7.48
N GLN A 89 23.19 0.58 8.33
CA GLN A 89 24.60 0.83 7.96
C GLN A 89 25.34 -0.45 7.56
N TRP A 90 25.14 -1.50 8.35
CA TRP A 90 25.76 -2.83 8.20
C TRP A 90 24.70 -3.90 8.12
N ALA A 91 25.08 -5.14 7.93
CA ALA A 91 24.14 -6.24 7.97
C ALA A 91 23.37 -6.32 9.29
N GLY A 92 22.23 -6.99 9.23
CA GLY A 92 21.37 -7.20 10.38
C GLY A 92 20.16 -8.04 10.03
N GLU A 93 19.45 -8.43 11.09
CA GLU A 93 18.26 -9.27 11.00
C GLU A 93 17.02 -8.46 10.65
N THR A 94 16.06 -9.12 10.01
CA THR A 94 14.76 -8.54 9.63
C THR A 94 13.59 -9.31 10.26
N PRO A 95 13.45 -9.27 11.61
CA PRO A 95 12.41 -10.01 12.31
C PRO A 95 10.99 -9.49 11.97
N ASP A 96 10.88 -8.24 11.56
CA ASP A 96 9.62 -7.58 11.17
C ASP A 96 9.02 -8.13 9.87
N ILE A 97 9.81 -8.84 9.06
CA ILE A 97 9.34 -9.56 7.88
C ILE A 97 9.58 -11.06 7.93
N ALA A 98 9.93 -11.63 9.10
CA ALA A 98 10.17 -13.06 9.25
C ALA A 98 9.03 -13.92 8.68
N VAL A 99 9.40 -15.06 8.08
CA VAL A 99 8.43 -16.07 7.61
C VAL A 99 7.78 -16.70 8.82
N LYS A 100 6.45 -16.81 8.79
CA LYS A 100 5.67 -17.54 9.80
C LYS A 100 5.36 -18.94 9.27
N PRO A 101 6.17 -19.98 9.57
CA PRO A 101 6.13 -21.26 8.85
C PRO A 101 4.77 -21.98 8.92
N GLU A 102 4.01 -21.75 9.98
CA GLU A 102 2.67 -22.29 10.21
C GLU A 102 1.59 -21.59 9.36
N LEU A 103 1.83 -20.36 8.90
CA LEU A 103 0.87 -19.56 8.13
C LEU A 103 1.31 -19.31 6.68
N GLU A 104 2.60 -19.41 6.40
CA GLU A 104 3.22 -18.90 5.18
C GLU A 104 4.22 -19.91 4.59
N THR A 105 4.60 -19.68 3.34
CA THR A 105 5.67 -20.43 2.67
C THR A 105 6.54 -19.46 1.89
N GLU A 106 7.85 -19.58 2.06
CA GLU A 106 8.82 -18.84 1.26
C GLU A 106 9.23 -19.65 0.04
N LYS A 107 9.39 -18.96 -1.09
CA LYS A 107 10.01 -19.49 -2.30
C LYS A 107 11.03 -18.49 -2.82
N THR A 108 12.27 -18.95 -3.01
CA THR A 108 13.28 -18.19 -3.76
C THR A 108 12.98 -18.33 -5.25
N GLU A 109 12.84 -17.20 -5.93
CA GLU A 109 12.53 -17.14 -7.37
C GLU A 109 13.80 -17.02 -8.20
N LYS A 110 14.77 -16.25 -7.72
CA LYS A 110 16.03 -16.00 -8.43
C LYS A 110 17.14 -15.64 -7.45
N THR A 111 18.36 -16.02 -7.79
CA THR A 111 19.59 -15.47 -7.21
C THR A 111 20.52 -15.01 -8.33
N GLU A 112 21.24 -13.90 -8.11
CA GLU A 112 22.21 -13.36 -9.06
C GLU A 112 23.40 -12.76 -8.29
N THR A 113 24.61 -13.00 -8.76
CA THR A 113 25.82 -12.39 -8.21
C THR A 113 26.44 -11.49 -9.27
N THR A 114 26.66 -10.21 -8.95
CA THR A 114 27.27 -9.25 -9.87
C THR A 114 27.96 -8.15 -9.08
N GLY A 115 29.22 -7.84 -9.43
CA GLY A 115 29.96 -6.72 -8.85
C GLY A 115 30.15 -6.81 -7.33
N GLY A 116 30.44 -8.00 -6.79
CA GLY A 116 30.64 -8.19 -5.35
C GLY A 116 29.35 -8.26 -4.52
N PHE A 117 28.19 -8.24 -5.16
CA PHE A 117 26.89 -8.34 -4.49
C PHE A 117 26.09 -9.54 -4.99
N LYS A 118 25.50 -10.27 -4.04
CA LYS A 118 24.48 -11.28 -4.24
C LYS A 118 23.11 -10.65 -4.05
N LYS A 119 22.22 -10.82 -5.03
CA LYS A 119 20.80 -10.47 -4.95
C LYS A 119 19.95 -11.73 -4.89
N ARG A 120 19.04 -11.79 -3.93
CA ARG A 120 18.05 -12.86 -3.77
C ARG A 120 16.65 -12.29 -3.90
N TRP A 121 15.89 -12.79 -4.87
CA TRP A 121 14.46 -12.50 -5.02
C TRP A 121 13.68 -13.66 -4.44
N TYR A 122 12.81 -13.36 -3.48
CA TYR A 122 11.98 -14.37 -2.84
C TYR A 122 10.58 -13.83 -2.56
N THR A 123 9.61 -14.73 -2.56
CA THR A 123 8.22 -14.44 -2.25
C THR A 123 7.77 -15.29 -1.09
N ILE A 124 7.09 -14.66 -0.14
CA ILE A 124 6.40 -15.30 0.97
C ILE A 124 4.91 -15.25 0.65
N SER A 125 4.30 -16.42 0.50
CA SER A 125 2.88 -16.57 0.19
C SER A 125 2.11 -17.10 1.40
N PRO A 126 0.89 -16.61 1.66
CA PRO A 126 0.04 -17.18 2.69
C PRO A 126 -0.42 -18.58 2.26
N ARG A 127 -0.49 -19.53 3.20
CA ARG A 127 -1.02 -20.89 2.93
C ARG A 127 -2.54 -20.90 2.70
N LYS A 128 -3.24 -19.91 3.26
CA LYS A 128 -4.69 -19.72 3.14
C LYS A 128 -4.97 -18.31 2.63
N GLN A 129 -5.56 -17.45 3.46
CA GLN A 129 -5.81 -16.05 3.18
C GLN A 129 -4.73 -15.19 3.83
N GLY A 130 -4.44 -14.05 3.23
CA GLY A 130 -3.43 -13.12 3.73
C GLY A 130 -2.80 -12.33 2.58
N PHE A 131 -1.70 -11.66 2.88
CA PHE A 131 -0.95 -10.91 1.89
C PHE A 131 0.21 -11.74 1.34
N THR A 132 0.48 -11.59 0.05
CA THR A 132 1.73 -12.06 -0.55
C THR A 132 2.80 -10.99 -0.38
N ARG A 133 4.02 -11.39 -0.04
CA ARG A 133 5.15 -10.49 0.23
C ARG A 133 6.32 -10.85 -0.68
N SER A 134 6.75 -9.94 -1.54
CA SER A 134 7.87 -10.17 -2.45
C SER A 134 9.01 -9.21 -2.15
N TYR A 135 10.21 -9.77 -1.99
CA TYR A 135 11.39 -9.03 -1.57
C TYR A 135 12.56 -9.22 -2.53
N VAL A 136 13.42 -8.22 -2.55
CA VAL A 136 14.78 -8.30 -3.06
C VAL A 136 15.71 -8.02 -1.89
N GLU A 137 16.46 -9.04 -1.50
CA GLU A 137 17.59 -8.91 -0.58
C GLU A 137 18.86 -8.73 -1.39
N THR A 138 19.70 -7.79 -0.99
CA THR A 138 21.04 -7.64 -1.53
C THR A 138 22.04 -7.74 -0.40
N THR A 139 23.09 -8.52 -0.61
CA THR A 139 24.14 -8.77 0.37
C THR A 139 25.50 -8.74 -0.35
N ASN A 140 26.52 -8.18 0.26
CA ASN A 140 27.89 -8.32 -0.27
C ASN A 140 28.46 -9.72 0.01
N GLU A 141 29.62 -10.03 -0.56
CA GLU A 141 30.21 -11.38 -0.50
C GLU A 141 30.52 -11.87 0.92
N ASP A 142 30.97 -10.99 1.81
CA ASP A 142 31.33 -11.33 3.20
C ASP A 142 30.14 -11.22 4.19
N GLY A 143 28.97 -10.77 3.71
CA GLY A 143 27.78 -10.63 4.53
C GLY A 143 27.75 -9.41 5.46
N THR A 144 28.70 -8.49 5.37
CA THR A 144 28.79 -7.30 6.24
C THR A 144 27.87 -6.16 5.82
N ILE A 145 27.41 -6.15 4.57
CA ILE A 145 26.45 -5.19 4.01
C ILE A 145 25.21 -5.95 3.57
N ARG A 146 24.04 -5.56 4.07
CA ARG A 146 22.76 -6.16 3.68
C ARG A 146 21.65 -5.14 3.69
N TRP A 147 20.82 -5.16 2.64
CA TRP A 147 19.54 -4.45 2.63
C TRP A 147 18.45 -5.27 1.97
N VAL A 148 17.20 -4.97 2.31
CA VAL A 148 16.01 -5.65 1.79
C VAL A 148 15.00 -4.60 1.38
N ILE A 149 14.42 -4.77 0.20
CA ILE A 149 13.33 -3.92 -0.28
C ILE A 149 12.20 -4.80 -0.82
N GLY A 150 10.95 -4.46 -0.54
CA GLY A 150 9.84 -5.32 -0.93
C GLY A 150 8.49 -4.64 -1.03
N ILE A 151 7.53 -5.46 -1.45
CA ILE A 151 6.12 -5.13 -1.55
C ILE A 151 5.29 -6.26 -0.94
N GLU A 152 4.36 -5.90 -0.08
CA GLU A 152 3.28 -6.74 0.43
C GLU A 152 1.98 -6.33 -0.27
N TYR A 153 1.19 -7.29 -0.75
CA TYR A 153 -0.05 -7.01 -1.49
C TYR A 153 -1.12 -8.08 -1.27
N ALA A 154 -2.38 -7.64 -1.22
CA ALA A 154 -3.52 -8.51 -0.96
C ALA A 154 -3.81 -9.48 -2.12
N ASP A 155 -3.73 -8.97 -3.35
CA ASP A 155 -4.03 -9.74 -4.56
C ASP A 155 -3.33 -9.14 -5.80
N LYS A 156 -3.48 -9.80 -6.95
CA LYS A 156 -2.90 -9.37 -8.23
C LYS A 156 -3.37 -7.98 -8.67
N LYS A 157 -4.64 -7.64 -8.43
CA LYS A 157 -5.21 -6.34 -8.80
C LYS A 157 -4.59 -5.22 -7.97
N ALA A 158 -4.40 -5.44 -6.67
CA ALA A 158 -3.70 -4.53 -5.78
C ALA A 158 -2.24 -4.36 -6.20
N TYR A 159 -1.54 -5.46 -6.51
CA TYR A 159 -0.16 -5.41 -7.03
C TYR A 159 -0.08 -4.56 -8.31
N GLU A 160 -0.89 -4.86 -9.32
CA GLU A 160 -0.90 -4.15 -10.61
C GLU A 160 -1.21 -2.66 -10.44
N LYS A 161 -2.19 -2.32 -9.59
CA LYS A 161 -2.55 -0.93 -9.28
C LYS A 161 -1.35 -0.11 -8.75
N TYR A 162 -0.50 -0.73 -7.94
CA TYR A 162 0.63 -0.04 -7.27
C TYR A 162 2.00 -0.34 -7.87
N GLN A 163 2.08 -1.19 -8.90
CA GLN A 163 3.35 -1.68 -9.46
C GLN A 163 4.27 -0.54 -9.90
N SER A 164 3.76 0.43 -10.67
CA SER A 164 4.58 1.57 -11.14
C SER A 164 5.12 2.40 -9.97
N SER A 165 4.30 2.63 -8.94
CA SER A 165 4.73 3.33 -7.73
C SER A 165 5.76 2.55 -6.94
N TYR A 166 5.63 1.22 -6.85
CA TYR A 166 6.61 0.36 -6.20
C TYR A 166 7.96 0.37 -6.92
N LEU A 167 7.96 0.30 -8.26
CA LEU A 167 9.18 0.37 -9.05
C LEU A 167 9.89 1.72 -8.86
N ALA A 168 9.13 2.82 -8.80
CA ALA A 168 9.67 4.15 -8.50
C ALA A 168 10.25 4.22 -7.07
N PHE A 169 9.55 3.70 -6.07
CA PHE A 169 10.04 3.58 -4.70
C PHE A 169 11.35 2.81 -4.64
N LYS A 170 11.41 1.64 -5.27
CA LYS A 170 12.60 0.81 -5.31
C LYS A 170 13.79 1.48 -5.99
N LYS A 171 13.55 2.17 -7.10
CA LYS A 171 14.60 2.90 -7.83
C LYS A 171 15.12 4.11 -7.06
N SER A 172 14.33 4.66 -6.14
CA SER A 172 14.67 5.86 -5.38
C SER A 172 15.61 5.63 -4.20
N LEU A 173 15.87 4.37 -3.83
CA LEU A 173 16.74 4.05 -2.70
C LEU A 173 18.11 4.69 -2.88
N LYS A 174 18.46 5.56 -1.94
CA LYS A 174 19.79 6.11 -1.76
C LYS A 174 20.30 5.70 -0.39
N GLN A 175 21.41 4.99 -0.36
CA GLN A 175 22.10 4.65 0.88
C GLN A 175 23.10 5.75 1.24
N PHE A 176 23.29 5.94 2.53
CA PHE A 176 24.34 6.77 3.09
C PHE A 176 25.49 5.85 3.51
N ALA A 177 26.70 6.31 3.27
CA ALA A 177 27.92 5.71 3.80
C ALA A 177 28.56 6.71 4.77
N ASP A 178 29.47 6.22 5.60
CA ASP A 178 30.45 7.03 6.30
C ASP A 178 31.56 7.54 5.37
#